data_AF-A0A7S0DTP8-F1
#
_entry.id   AF-A0A7S0DTP8-F1
#
_cell.length_a   1.000
_cell.length_b   1.000
_cell.length_c   1.000
_cell.angle_alpha   90.00
_cell.angle_beta   90.00
_cell.angle_gamma   90.00
#
_symmetry.space_group_name_H-M   'P 1'
#
loop_
_entity.id
_entity.type
_entity.pdbx_description
1 polymer ?
#
loop_
_entity_poly.entity_id
_entity_poly.type
_entity_poly.pdbx_seq_one_letter_code
_entity_poly.pdbx_strand_id
1 'polypeptide(L)'
;VSQNSAIPLAMSVKAQRSSFNLDGKDGRLVCQEFTTWGIRNPDSATAVAAIQALTKVIERSKAQTLMELQEDLKAAMESLKSMDENSITLAAGCELFSRYVTRTSLDIPDFDTCKKRLISRGKVFAENSIQSRTRISKFGDRFIQDNARILIHGRSRVVAQLLNHAHQKHKKFSVYISEGRPKNHGYLMAEELKEMGIYCTLILDSAVAATMDDIDMVLVGAEAVVENGGIINTVGTYQMAMVASLLNKPVYVAAESYKFSRLFPLSQKDIKQRNHVEKPPILPKRAKLPK
;
A
#
# COMPACT_ATOMS: atom_id res chain seq x y z
N VAL A 1 5.41 16.12 21.02
CA VAL A 1 6.56 15.19 20.91
C VAL A 1 6.28 14.29 19.74
N SER A 2 6.83 14.65 18.58
CA SER A 2 6.60 14.01 17.29
C SER A 2 7.40 12.72 17.22
N GLN A 3 6.73 11.59 17.35
CA GLN A 3 7.30 10.31 16.97
C GLN A 3 6.28 9.57 16.10
N ASN A 4 6.80 9.03 15.01
CA ASN A 4 6.47 7.68 14.56
C ASN A 4 5.35 7.46 13.52
N SER A 5 5.43 8.16 12.39
CA SER A 5 4.88 7.67 11.10
C SER A 5 5.78 6.61 10.41
N ALA A 6 6.98 6.36 10.94
CA ALA A 6 7.99 5.43 10.42
C ALA A 6 7.97 4.01 11.06
N ILE A 7 7.11 3.77 12.06
CA ILE A 7 7.10 2.51 12.82
C ILE A 7 6.86 1.26 11.97
N PRO A 8 5.96 1.22 10.96
CA PRO A 8 5.62 -0.06 10.33
C PRO A 8 6.82 -0.70 9.62
N LEU A 9 7.65 0.11 8.94
CA LEU A 9 8.87 -0.37 8.29
C LEU A 9 9.98 -0.68 9.32
N ALA A 10 10.16 0.17 10.33
CA ALA A 10 11.23 0.01 11.31
C ALA A 10 10.99 -1.14 12.31
N MET A 11 9.73 -1.42 12.68
CA MET A 11 9.38 -2.54 13.58
C MET A 11 9.36 -3.89 12.87
N SER A 12 8.92 -3.95 11.60
CA SER A 12 9.01 -5.19 10.81
C SER A 12 10.47 -5.64 10.67
N VAL A 13 11.39 -4.68 10.49
CA VAL A 13 12.83 -4.95 10.35
C VAL A 13 13.52 -5.33 11.68
N LYS A 14 13.12 -4.76 12.82
CA LYS A 14 13.71 -5.13 14.13
C LYS A 14 13.36 -6.56 14.56
N ALA A 15 12.16 -7.04 14.23
CA ALA A 15 11.72 -8.40 14.55
C ALA A 15 12.33 -9.48 13.63
N GLN A 16 12.85 -9.10 12.46
CA GLN A 16 13.32 -10.04 11.42
C GLN A 16 14.85 -10.13 11.27
N ARG A 17 15.63 -9.46 12.14
CA ARG A 17 17.10 -9.45 12.09
C ARG A 17 17.78 -10.81 12.29
N SER A 18 17.08 -11.84 12.74
CA SER A 18 17.68 -13.11 13.17
C SER A 18 17.50 -14.30 12.22
N SER A 19 16.90 -14.15 11.02
CA SER A 19 16.43 -15.34 10.28
C SER A 19 16.53 -15.32 8.76
N PHE A 20 17.28 -14.40 8.14
CA PHE A 20 17.41 -14.37 6.68
C PHE A 20 18.78 -14.85 6.20
N ASN A 21 18.80 -16.05 5.61
CA ASN A 21 19.92 -16.60 4.87
C ASN A 21 19.95 -15.93 3.48
N LEU A 22 20.54 -14.72 3.41
CA LEU A 22 20.70 -13.96 2.18
C LEU A 22 22.00 -14.39 1.51
N ASP A 23 21.88 -15.35 0.59
CA ASP A 23 22.95 -15.78 -0.30
C ASP A 23 23.20 -14.70 -1.36
N GLY A 24 24.42 -14.15 -1.36
CA GLY A 24 24.87 -13.10 -2.28
C GLY A 24 25.07 -11.72 -1.64
N LYS A 25 26.21 -11.07 -1.92
CA LYS A 25 26.51 -9.70 -1.47
C LYS A 25 25.48 -8.68 -1.99
N ASP A 26 24.95 -8.88 -3.19
CA ASP A 26 24.01 -7.95 -3.82
C ASP A 26 22.61 -8.02 -3.20
N GLY A 27 22.10 -9.20 -2.86
CA GLY A 27 20.78 -9.36 -2.22
C GLY A 27 20.65 -8.59 -0.90
N ARG A 28 21.70 -8.62 -0.05
CA ARG A 28 21.72 -7.83 1.20
C ARG A 28 21.73 -6.34 0.96
N LEU A 29 22.46 -5.88 -0.06
CA LEU A 29 22.55 -4.47 -0.41
C LEU A 29 21.19 -3.94 -0.89
N VAL A 30 20.44 -4.71 -1.69
CA VAL A 30 19.11 -4.27 -2.17
C VAL A 30 18.14 -4.08 -1.00
N CYS A 31 18.10 -5.01 -0.05
CA CYS A 31 17.24 -4.91 1.13
C CYS A 31 17.64 -3.72 2.03
N GLN A 32 18.93 -3.42 2.15
CA GLN A 32 19.44 -2.24 2.86
C GLN A 32 19.04 -0.94 2.17
N GLU A 33 19.16 -0.86 0.84
CA GLU A 33 18.75 0.31 0.05
C GLU A 33 17.24 0.53 0.16
N PHE A 34 16.43 -0.54 0.07
CA PHE A 34 14.98 -0.48 0.26
C PHE A 34 14.61 0.09 1.62
N THR A 35 15.23 -0.42 2.69
CA THR A 35 14.98 0.04 4.06
C THR A 35 15.42 1.49 4.25
N THR A 36 16.60 1.85 3.74
CA THR A 36 17.16 3.20 3.83
C THR A 36 16.30 4.21 3.09
N TRP A 37 15.82 3.85 1.90
CA TRP A 37 14.93 4.70 1.12
C TRP A 37 13.61 4.94 1.82
N GLY A 38 13.02 3.88 2.40
CA GLY A 38 11.77 3.98 3.16
C GLY A 38 11.89 4.85 4.41
N ILE A 39 13.05 4.83 5.09
CA ILE A 39 13.31 5.71 6.24
C ILE A 39 13.52 7.17 5.81
N ARG A 40 14.27 7.41 4.72
CA ARG A 40 14.54 8.76 4.22
C ARG A 40 13.31 9.43 3.61
N ASN A 41 12.41 8.66 3.01
CA ASN A 41 11.23 9.16 2.33
C ASN A 41 9.97 8.49 2.90
N PRO A 42 9.52 8.88 4.10
CA PRO A 42 8.38 8.24 4.77
C PRO A 42 7.08 8.37 3.96
N ASP A 43 6.96 9.43 3.17
CA ASP A 43 5.80 9.70 2.29
C ASP A 43 5.82 8.86 1.00
N SER A 44 6.92 8.17 0.71
CA SER A 44 7.05 7.31 -0.46
C SER A 44 6.28 6.00 -0.27
N ALA A 45 5.72 5.48 -1.36
CA ALA A 45 5.04 4.19 -1.33
C ALA A 45 6.06 3.04 -1.32
N THR A 46 5.69 1.91 -0.72
CA THR A 46 6.54 0.71 -0.65
C THR A 46 7.03 0.25 -2.03
N ALA A 47 6.15 0.27 -3.04
CA ALA A 47 6.51 -0.06 -4.42
C ALA A 47 7.56 0.91 -5.01
N VAL A 48 7.52 2.19 -4.65
CA VAL A 48 8.52 3.18 -5.08
C VAL A 48 9.87 2.90 -4.43
N ALA A 49 9.89 2.60 -3.13
CA ALA A 49 11.12 2.21 -2.44
C ALA A 49 11.76 0.97 -3.08
N ALA A 50 10.94 -0.02 -3.45
CA ALA A 50 11.42 -1.22 -4.16
C ALA A 50 12.03 -0.87 -5.52
N ILE A 51 11.36 -0.05 -6.31
CA ILE A 51 11.84 0.39 -7.63
C ILE A 51 13.13 1.20 -7.52
N GLN A 52 13.26 2.05 -6.49
CA GLN A 52 14.50 2.81 -6.24
C GLN A 52 15.66 1.90 -5.83
N ALA A 53 15.40 0.90 -4.97
CA ALA A 53 16.39 -0.10 -4.61
C ALA A 53 16.85 -0.91 -5.84
N LEU A 54 15.92 -1.36 -6.68
CA LEU A 54 16.24 -2.07 -7.92
C LEU A 54 16.97 -1.17 -8.93
N THR A 55 16.64 0.12 -9.00
CA THR A 55 17.37 1.09 -9.82
C THR A 55 18.83 1.23 -9.37
N LYS A 56 19.09 1.19 -8.05
CA LYS A 56 20.46 1.19 -7.50
C LYS A 56 21.24 -0.08 -7.85
N VAL A 57 20.56 -1.22 -7.97
CA VAL A 57 21.19 -2.46 -8.48
C VAL A 57 21.65 -2.27 -9.92
N ILE A 58 20.81 -1.69 -10.79
CA ILE A 58 21.20 -1.38 -12.18
C ILE A 58 22.38 -0.42 -12.22
N GLU A 59 22.39 0.63 -11.39
CA GLU A 59 23.50 1.59 -11.32
C GLU A 59 24.83 0.92 -10.94
N ARG A 60 24.80 -0.12 -10.09
CA ARG A 60 25.99 -0.83 -9.59
C ARG A 60 26.39 -2.05 -10.41
N SER A 61 25.46 -2.63 -11.19
CA SER A 61 25.70 -3.86 -11.94
C SER A 61 26.84 -3.65 -12.96
N LYS A 62 27.72 -4.65 -13.00
CA LYS A 62 28.85 -4.75 -13.94
C LYS A 62 28.49 -5.57 -15.18
N ALA A 63 27.23 -6.00 -15.31
CA ALA A 63 26.73 -6.74 -16.46
C ALA A 63 27.10 -6.03 -17.77
N GLN A 64 27.48 -6.82 -18.77
CA GLN A 64 27.78 -6.33 -20.12
C GLN A 64 26.65 -6.65 -21.10
N THR A 65 25.73 -7.53 -20.71
CA THR A 65 24.59 -7.95 -21.52
C THR A 65 23.27 -7.70 -20.80
N LEU A 66 22.19 -7.58 -21.58
CA LEU A 66 20.83 -7.46 -21.04
C LEU A 66 20.40 -8.72 -20.29
N MET A 67 20.88 -9.89 -20.70
CA MET A 67 20.54 -11.17 -20.07
C MET A 67 21.12 -11.25 -18.65
N GLU A 68 22.41 -10.95 -18.49
CA GLU A 68 23.05 -10.86 -17.17
C GLU A 68 22.35 -9.84 -16.26
N LEU A 69 22.01 -8.66 -16.79
CA LEU A 69 21.30 -7.63 -16.03
C LEU A 69 19.90 -8.09 -15.57
N GLN A 70 19.20 -8.86 -16.41
CA GLN A 70 17.89 -9.42 -16.06
C GLN A 70 18.02 -10.51 -14.99
N GLU A 71 19.06 -11.31 -15.02
CA GLU A 71 19.36 -12.31 -13.98
C GLU A 71 19.70 -11.65 -12.64
N ASP A 72 20.58 -10.63 -12.64
CA ASP A 72 20.90 -9.81 -11.46
C ASP A 72 19.63 -9.22 -10.83
N LEU A 73 18.78 -8.62 -11.67
CA LEU A 73 17.53 -8.01 -11.23
C LEU A 73 16.53 -9.04 -10.70
N LYS A 74 16.45 -10.22 -11.30
CA LYS A 74 15.58 -11.30 -10.83
C LYS A 74 16.02 -11.77 -9.44
N ALA A 75 17.32 -12.00 -9.24
CA ALA A 75 17.88 -12.36 -7.93
C ALA A 75 17.63 -11.28 -6.87
N ALA A 76 17.79 -10.00 -7.25
CA ALA A 76 17.48 -8.86 -6.39
C ALA A 76 15.99 -8.79 -6.00
N MET A 77 15.08 -9.02 -6.96
CA MET A 77 13.64 -9.05 -6.71
C MET A 77 13.24 -10.22 -5.80
N GLU A 78 13.82 -11.40 -5.98
CA GLU A 78 13.60 -12.56 -5.11
C GLU A 78 14.06 -12.26 -3.67
N SER A 79 15.22 -11.62 -3.51
CA SER A 79 15.71 -11.17 -2.20
C SER A 79 14.74 -10.17 -1.55
N LEU A 80 14.24 -9.18 -2.30
CA LEU A 80 13.23 -8.24 -1.78
C LEU A 80 11.94 -8.95 -1.38
N LYS A 81 11.44 -9.86 -2.22
CA LYS A 81 10.21 -10.63 -1.94
C LYS A 81 10.37 -11.51 -0.70
N SER A 82 11.54 -12.10 -0.47
CA SER A 82 11.79 -12.88 0.76
C SER A 82 11.76 -12.04 2.03
N MET A 83 12.16 -10.76 1.96
CA MET A 83 12.16 -9.86 3.13
C MET A 83 10.75 -9.68 3.71
N ASP A 84 9.75 -9.58 2.83
CA ASP A 84 8.35 -9.50 3.20
C ASP A 84 7.49 -10.29 2.20
N GLU A 85 7.44 -11.61 2.41
CA GLU A 85 6.67 -12.54 1.57
C GLU A 85 5.17 -12.21 1.54
N ASN A 86 4.69 -11.47 2.55
CA ASN A 86 3.29 -11.10 2.69
C ASN A 86 2.97 -9.76 2.02
N SER A 87 3.95 -8.97 1.58
CA SER A 87 3.69 -7.66 0.98
C SER A 87 3.30 -7.78 -0.50
N ILE A 88 1.99 -7.75 -0.73
CA ILE A 88 1.40 -7.72 -2.08
C ILE A 88 1.86 -6.47 -2.83
N THR A 89 2.01 -5.34 -2.13
CA THR A 89 2.51 -4.09 -2.73
C THR A 89 3.97 -4.22 -3.18
N LEU A 90 4.81 -4.90 -2.40
CA LEU A 90 6.21 -5.14 -2.77
C LEU A 90 6.33 -6.08 -3.97
N ALA A 91 5.57 -7.17 -3.96
CA ALA A 91 5.53 -8.12 -5.07
C ALA A 91 5.06 -7.45 -6.37
N ALA A 92 3.97 -6.67 -6.30
CA ALA A 92 3.46 -5.91 -7.44
C ALA A 92 4.47 -4.88 -7.97
N GLY A 93 5.17 -4.16 -7.07
CA GLY A 93 6.23 -3.22 -7.45
C GLY A 93 7.39 -3.88 -8.19
N CYS A 94 7.84 -5.05 -7.72
CA CYS A 94 8.89 -5.83 -8.39
C CYS A 94 8.45 -6.33 -9.77
N GLU A 95 7.23 -6.84 -9.90
CA GLU A 95 6.69 -7.29 -11.19
C GLU A 95 6.52 -6.15 -12.19
N LEU A 96 6.04 -5.00 -11.73
CA LEU A 96 5.94 -3.78 -12.53
C LEU A 96 7.31 -3.38 -13.07
N PHE A 97 8.34 -3.42 -12.21
CA PHE A 97 9.70 -3.08 -12.61
C PHE A 97 10.31 -4.12 -13.57
N SER A 98 10.07 -5.42 -13.35
CA SER A 98 10.54 -6.47 -14.25
C SER A 98 10.00 -6.28 -15.67
N ARG A 99 8.70 -6.01 -15.81
CA ARG A 99 8.10 -5.73 -17.13
C ARG A 99 8.62 -4.45 -17.76
N TYR A 100 8.84 -3.45 -16.93
CA TYR A 100 9.42 -2.19 -17.36
C TYR A 100 10.81 -2.42 -17.99
N VAL A 101 11.61 -3.28 -17.38
CA VAL A 101 12.92 -3.71 -17.88
C VAL A 101 12.77 -4.47 -19.19
N THR A 102 11.93 -5.53 -19.23
CA THR A 102 11.69 -6.34 -20.43
C THR A 102 11.22 -5.51 -21.62
N ARG A 103 10.29 -4.57 -21.42
CA ARG A 103 9.78 -3.71 -22.50
C ARG A 103 10.85 -2.76 -23.00
N THR A 104 11.65 -2.18 -22.12
CA THR A 104 12.72 -1.25 -22.52
C THR A 104 13.83 -1.97 -23.28
N SER A 105 14.14 -3.23 -22.95
CA SER A 105 15.10 -4.05 -23.71
C SER A 105 14.63 -4.41 -25.12
N LEU A 106 13.32 -4.41 -25.38
CA LEU A 106 12.79 -4.63 -26.74
C LEU A 106 12.84 -3.35 -27.59
N ASP A 107 12.67 -2.19 -26.96
CA ASP A 107 12.65 -0.89 -27.65
C ASP A 107 14.07 -0.37 -27.97
N ILE A 108 15.10 -0.74 -27.18
CA ILE A 108 16.45 -0.19 -27.27
C ILE A 108 17.48 -1.34 -27.37
N PRO A 109 18.13 -1.55 -28.52
CA PRO A 109 19.10 -2.63 -28.71
C PRO A 109 20.47 -2.32 -28.07
N ASP A 110 20.82 -1.05 -27.90
CA ASP A 110 22.08 -0.64 -27.26
C ASP A 110 22.02 -0.78 -25.73
N PHE A 111 22.96 -1.53 -25.16
CA PHE A 111 22.97 -1.84 -23.73
C PHE A 111 23.16 -0.61 -22.84
N ASP A 112 24.11 0.26 -23.17
CA ASP A 112 24.42 1.45 -22.36
C ASP A 112 23.27 2.45 -22.36
N THR A 113 22.64 2.65 -23.52
CA THR A 113 21.45 3.49 -23.66
C THR A 113 20.27 2.88 -22.92
N CYS A 114 20.07 1.56 -23.01
CA CYS A 114 19.04 0.85 -22.25
C CYS A 114 19.25 1.04 -20.75
N LYS A 115 20.47 0.81 -20.23
CA LYS A 115 20.83 0.99 -18.82
C LYS A 115 20.55 2.41 -18.33
N LYS A 116 20.98 3.44 -19.07
CA LYS A 116 20.68 4.85 -18.77
C LYS A 116 19.18 5.13 -18.76
N ARG A 117 18.42 4.56 -19.70
CA ARG A 117 16.97 4.71 -19.79
C ARG A 117 16.25 4.06 -18.61
N LEU A 118 16.69 2.87 -18.19
CA LEU A 118 16.13 2.19 -17.02
C LEU A 118 16.32 3.02 -15.75
N ILE A 119 17.51 3.56 -15.53
CA ILE A 119 17.81 4.43 -14.38
C ILE A 119 16.98 5.70 -14.40
N SER A 120 16.92 6.38 -15.56
CA SER A 120 16.14 7.60 -15.73
C SER A 120 14.66 7.38 -15.41
N ARG A 121 14.05 6.31 -15.96
CA ARG A 121 12.64 6.03 -15.69
C ARG A 121 12.37 5.56 -14.27
N GLY A 122 13.29 4.85 -13.63
CA GLY A 122 13.20 4.52 -12.20
C GLY A 122 13.09 5.77 -11.32
N LYS A 123 13.90 6.80 -11.60
CA LYS A 123 13.84 8.12 -10.93
C LYS A 123 12.50 8.83 -11.19
N VAL A 124 12.10 8.93 -12.46
CA VAL A 124 10.82 9.55 -12.86
C VAL A 124 9.61 8.83 -12.24
N PHE A 125 9.68 7.51 -12.02
CA PHE A 125 8.61 6.76 -11.37
C PHE A 125 8.35 7.25 -9.94
N ALA A 126 9.39 7.57 -9.17
CA ALA A 126 9.23 8.07 -7.81
C ALA A 126 8.53 9.43 -7.77
N GLU A 127 8.93 10.35 -8.67
CA GLU A 127 8.29 11.66 -8.83
C GLU A 127 6.82 11.52 -9.23
N ASN A 128 6.54 10.67 -10.23
CA ASN A 128 5.19 10.40 -10.71
C ASN A 128 4.29 9.77 -9.65
N SER A 129 4.84 8.96 -8.74
CA SER A 129 4.08 8.35 -7.65
C SER A 129 3.50 9.41 -6.69
N ILE A 130 4.30 10.43 -6.34
CA ILE A 130 3.84 11.54 -5.48
C ILE A 130 2.78 12.36 -6.21
N GLN A 131 3.02 12.69 -7.49
CA GLN A 131 2.06 13.43 -8.30
C GLN A 131 0.73 12.69 -8.49
N SER A 132 0.76 11.35 -8.52
CA SER A 132 -0.43 10.52 -8.72
C SER A 132 -1.47 10.77 -7.62
N ARG A 133 -1.06 10.87 -6.35
CA ARG A 133 -2.00 11.17 -5.27
C ARG A 133 -2.62 12.55 -5.40
N THR A 134 -1.82 13.56 -5.75
CA THR A 134 -2.32 14.92 -6.02
C THR A 134 -3.33 14.93 -7.16
N ARG A 135 -3.09 14.15 -8.22
CA ARG A 135 -4.05 14.00 -9.34
C ARG A 135 -5.34 13.33 -8.86
N ILE A 136 -5.25 12.24 -8.11
CA ILE A 136 -6.42 11.55 -7.54
C ILE A 136 -7.23 12.51 -6.67
N SER A 137 -6.62 13.28 -5.79
CA SER A 137 -7.31 14.28 -4.97
C SER A 137 -8.04 15.33 -5.81
N LYS A 138 -7.41 15.85 -6.88
CA LYS A 138 -8.01 16.83 -7.79
C LYS A 138 -9.19 16.29 -8.59
N PHE A 139 -9.15 15.01 -8.97
CA PHE A 139 -10.23 14.40 -9.74
C PHE A 139 -11.35 13.88 -8.84
N GLY A 140 -11.00 13.32 -7.68
CA GLY A 140 -11.93 12.63 -6.82
C GLY A 140 -12.70 13.53 -5.86
N ASP A 141 -12.29 14.79 -5.69
CA ASP A 141 -13.04 15.76 -4.89
C ASP A 141 -14.49 15.93 -5.35
N ARG A 142 -14.78 15.76 -6.64
CA ARG A 142 -16.13 15.85 -7.22
C ARG A 142 -17.11 14.81 -6.68
N PHE A 143 -16.61 13.69 -6.16
CA PHE A 143 -17.45 12.65 -5.55
C PHE A 143 -17.85 13.00 -4.11
N ILE A 144 -17.11 13.90 -3.45
CA ILE A 144 -17.45 14.39 -2.12
C ILE A 144 -18.48 15.52 -2.27
N GLN A 145 -19.70 15.25 -1.84
CA GLN A 145 -20.79 16.23 -1.81
C GLN A 145 -20.72 17.06 -0.52
N ASP A 146 -21.38 18.22 -0.53
CA ASP A 146 -21.49 19.06 0.67
C ASP A 146 -22.43 18.41 1.69
N ASN A 147 -22.06 18.48 2.96
CA ASN A 147 -22.67 17.81 4.11
C ASN A 147 -22.68 16.27 4.06
N ALA A 148 -21.85 15.68 3.21
CA ALA A 148 -21.73 14.22 3.11
C ALA A 148 -21.10 13.60 4.36
N ARG A 149 -21.57 12.41 4.73
CA ARG A 149 -21.02 11.56 5.78
C ARG A 149 -20.27 10.40 5.12
N ILE A 150 -18.95 10.40 5.27
CA ILE A 150 -18.05 9.51 4.55
C ILE A 150 -17.52 8.45 5.51
N LEU A 151 -17.74 7.17 5.22
CA LEU A 151 -17.13 6.08 5.96
C LEU A 151 -15.80 5.67 5.32
N ILE A 152 -14.73 5.61 6.11
CA ILE A 152 -13.41 5.14 5.70
C ILE A 152 -12.94 3.98 6.58
N HIS A 153 -12.00 3.19 6.05
CA HIS A 153 -11.44 2.03 6.74
C HIS A 153 -9.91 2.09 6.80
N GLY A 154 -9.36 1.98 8.02
CA GLY A 154 -7.92 1.99 8.26
C GLY A 154 -7.28 3.35 7.96
N ARG A 155 -5.98 3.33 7.61
CA ARG A 155 -5.20 4.52 7.26
C ARG A 155 -4.76 4.46 5.81
N SER A 156 -5.17 5.44 5.02
CA SER A 156 -4.80 5.54 3.61
C SER A 156 -4.35 6.95 3.27
N ARG A 157 -3.10 7.08 2.80
CA ARG A 157 -2.48 8.37 2.48
C ARG A 157 -3.20 9.09 1.33
N VAL A 158 -3.64 8.34 0.31
CA VAL A 158 -4.37 8.92 -0.83
C VAL A 158 -5.77 9.39 -0.42
N VAL A 159 -6.43 8.68 0.50
CA VAL A 159 -7.72 9.09 1.05
C VAL A 159 -7.55 10.33 1.94
N ALA A 160 -6.54 10.35 2.82
CA ALA A 160 -6.23 11.53 3.64
C ALA A 160 -5.98 12.77 2.78
N GLN A 161 -5.18 12.64 1.73
CA GLN A 161 -4.88 13.74 0.81
C GLN A 161 -6.13 14.19 0.02
N LEU A 162 -7.01 13.27 -0.37
CA LEU A 162 -8.26 13.58 -1.03
C LEU A 162 -9.25 14.33 -0.12
N LEU A 163 -9.39 13.88 1.13
CA LEU A 163 -10.21 14.56 2.14
C LEU A 163 -9.66 15.94 2.47
N ASN A 164 -8.34 16.07 2.66
CA ASN A 164 -7.69 17.36 2.88
C ASN A 164 -7.92 18.32 1.68
N HIS A 165 -7.80 17.83 0.45
CA HIS A 165 -8.06 18.65 -0.73
C HIS A 165 -9.53 19.13 -0.80
N ALA A 166 -10.49 18.26 -0.45
CA ALA A 166 -11.90 18.64 -0.37
C ALA A 166 -12.16 19.68 0.73
N HIS A 167 -11.51 19.53 1.89
CA HIS A 167 -11.61 20.47 3.01
C HIS A 167 -11.02 21.84 2.65
N GLN A 168 -9.87 21.89 1.98
CA GLN A 168 -9.25 23.12 1.47
C GLN A 168 -10.13 23.85 0.45
N LYS A 169 -11.03 23.14 -0.23
CA LYS A 169 -12.06 23.72 -1.10
C LYS A 169 -13.33 24.14 -0.36
N HIS A 170 -13.29 24.20 0.97
CA HIS A 170 -14.39 24.59 1.85
C HIS A 170 -15.64 23.70 1.75
N LYS A 171 -15.50 22.44 1.30
CA LYS A 171 -16.58 21.47 1.36
C LYS A 171 -16.81 21.06 2.82
N LYS A 172 -18.07 21.03 3.25
CA LYS A 172 -18.46 20.53 4.56
C LYS A 172 -18.72 19.04 4.44
N PHE A 173 -18.13 18.24 5.30
CA PHE A 173 -18.37 16.80 5.39
C PHE A 173 -17.91 16.30 6.75
N SER A 174 -18.40 15.13 7.15
CA SER A 174 -17.93 14.43 8.34
C SER A 174 -17.39 13.06 7.95
N VAL A 175 -16.39 12.59 8.68
CA VAL A 175 -15.72 11.32 8.39
C VAL A 175 -15.94 10.33 9.52
N TYR A 176 -16.51 9.18 9.21
CA TYR A 176 -16.58 8.04 10.11
C TYR A 176 -15.40 7.11 9.82
N ILE A 177 -14.69 6.71 10.87
CA ILE A 177 -13.45 5.92 10.75
C ILE A 177 -13.61 4.68 11.60
N SER A 178 -13.55 3.50 10.98
CA SER A 178 -13.47 2.26 11.74
C SER A 178 -12.07 2.09 12.35
N GLU A 179 -11.97 1.61 13.58
CA GLU A 179 -10.70 1.43 14.30
C GLU A 179 -9.64 0.59 13.55
N GLY A 180 -10.05 -0.41 12.75
CA GLY A 180 -9.16 -1.21 11.91
C GLY A 180 -8.32 -2.21 12.71
N ARG A 181 -8.97 -3.08 13.49
CA ARG A 181 -8.33 -4.20 14.18
C ARG A 181 -7.67 -5.16 13.18
N PRO A 182 -6.54 -5.81 13.55
CA PRO A 182 -5.86 -5.75 14.85
C PRO A 182 -4.86 -4.58 14.99
N LYS A 183 -4.54 -3.87 13.89
CA LYS A 183 -3.44 -2.88 13.85
C LYS A 183 -3.83 -1.48 14.37
N ASN A 184 -5.12 -1.23 14.62
CA ASN A 184 -5.63 0.05 15.13
C ASN A 184 -5.27 1.26 14.25
N HIS A 185 -5.09 1.05 12.94
CA HIS A 185 -4.67 2.12 12.04
C HIS A 185 -5.71 3.23 11.90
N GLY A 186 -6.99 2.97 12.20
CA GLY A 186 -8.04 3.99 12.21
C GLY A 186 -7.78 5.12 13.22
N TYR A 187 -7.17 4.81 14.36
CA TYR A 187 -6.81 5.83 15.36
C TYR A 187 -5.78 6.82 14.81
N LEU A 188 -4.75 6.32 14.12
CA LEU A 188 -3.73 7.17 13.47
C LEU A 188 -4.35 8.06 12.40
N MET A 189 -5.30 7.52 11.62
CA MET A 189 -6.03 8.30 10.62
C MET A 189 -6.90 9.38 11.26
N ALA A 190 -7.53 9.10 12.41
CA ALA A 190 -8.31 10.08 13.15
C ALA A 190 -7.46 11.23 13.68
N GLU A 191 -6.25 10.94 14.19
CA GLU A 191 -5.28 11.95 14.60
C GLU A 191 -4.85 12.83 13.42
N GLU A 192 -4.51 12.24 12.28
CA GLU A 192 -4.14 12.98 11.06
C GLU A 192 -5.26 13.91 10.56
N LEU A 193 -6.50 13.42 10.54
CA LEU A 193 -7.65 14.24 10.11
C LEU A 193 -7.96 15.36 11.10
N LYS A 194 -7.79 15.11 12.40
CA LYS A 194 -7.94 16.12 13.45
C LYS A 194 -6.89 17.22 13.30
N GLU A 195 -5.64 16.88 13.02
CA GLU A 195 -4.57 17.86 12.73
C GLU A 195 -4.88 18.70 11.49
N MET A 196 -5.59 18.14 10.51
CA MET A 196 -6.06 18.85 9.31
C MET A 196 -7.33 19.70 9.54
N GLY A 197 -7.92 19.68 10.74
CA GLY A 197 -9.16 20.41 11.05
C GLY A 197 -10.43 19.75 10.51
N ILE A 198 -10.37 18.47 10.11
CA ILE A 198 -11.52 17.72 9.57
C ILE A 198 -12.23 17.00 10.72
N TYR A 199 -13.56 17.17 10.80
CA TYR A 199 -14.37 16.49 11.81
C TYR A 199 -14.44 14.99 11.52
N CYS A 200 -14.04 14.17 12.50
CA CYS A 200 -14.11 12.73 12.40
C CYS A 200 -14.70 12.06 13.65
N THR A 201 -15.39 10.94 13.43
CA THR A 201 -15.95 10.07 14.46
C THR A 201 -15.33 8.68 14.33
N LEU A 202 -14.72 8.19 15.40
CA LEU A 202 -14.19 6.83 15.43
C LEU A 202 -15.29 5.85 15.82
N ILE A 203 -15.40 4.74 15.10
CA ILE A 203 -16.36 3.67 15.33
C ILE A 203 -15.66 2.32 15.46
N LEU A 204 -16.31 1.37 16.13
CA LEU A 204 -15.85 -0.02 16.18
C LEU A 204 -16.02 -0.68 14.81
N ASP A 205 -15.16 -1.63 14.48
CA ASP A 205 -15.28 -2.40 13.22
C ASP A 205 -16.63 -3.17 13.16
N SER A 206 -17.17 -3.57 14.32
CA SER A 206 -18.47 -4.23 14.46
C SER A 206 -19.66 -3.27 14.33
N ALA A 207 -19.46 -1.97 14.56
CA ALA A 207 -20.51 -0.96 14.51
C ALA A 207 -20.82 -0.49 13.07
N VAL A 208 -20.03 -0.90 12.08
CA VAL A 208 -20.18 -0.49 10.66
C VAL A 208 -21.61 -0.65 10.17
N ALA A 209 -22.26 -1.79 10.45
CA ALA A 209 -23.65 -2.04 10.04
C ALA A 209 -24.65 -1.12 10.74
N ALA A 210 -24.47 -0.88 12.04
CA ALA A 210 -25.35 0.00 12.80
C ALA A 210 -25.24 1.46 12.36
N THR A 211 -24.07 1.88 11.86
CA THR A 211 -23.83 3.26 11.41
C THR A 211 -24.15 3.48 9.94
N MET A 212 -24.32 2.43 9.13
CA MET A 212 -24.33 2.57 7.67
C MET A 212 -25.54 3.36 7.15
N ASP A 213 -26.67 3.33 7.84
CA ASP A 213 -27.86 4.11 7.44
C ASP A 213 -27.56 5.61 7.39
N ASP A 214 -26.76 6.09 8.34
CA ASP A 214 -26.30 7.48 8.42
C ASP A 214 -25.22 7.84 7.40
N ILE A 215 -24.58 6.87 6.74
CA ILE A 215 -23.46 7.11 5.82
C ILE A 215 -23.98 7.37 4.40
N ASP A 216 -23.38 8.34 3.70
CA ASP A 216 -23.73 8.65 2.31
C ASP A 216 -22.83 7.93 1.31
N MET A 217 -21.57 7.69 1.66
CA MET A 217 -20.61 6.99 0.81
C MET A 217 -19.49 6.32 1.61
N VAL A 218 -18.96 5.24 1.06
CA VAL A 218 -17.73 4.60 1.55
C VAL A 218 -16.57 5.02 0.66
N LEU A 219 -15.46 5.43 1.27
CA LEU A 219 -14.23 5.78 0.57
C LEU A 219 -13.04 5.05 1.19
N VAL A 220 -12.41 4.15 0.43
CA VAL A 220 -11.27 3.36 0.90
C VAL A 220 -10.06 3.48 -0.01
N GLY A 221 -8.89 3.17 0.54
CA GLY A 221 -7.69 2.97 -0.26
C GLY A 221 -7.61 1.54 -0.83
N ALA A 222 -6.49 1.26 -1.51
CA ALA A 222 -6.12 -0.09 -1.92
C ALA A 222 -4.64 -0.34 -1.67
N GLU A 223 -4.30 -1.59 -1.33
CA GLU A 223 -2.95 -2.13 -1.43
C GLU A 223 -2.66 -2.60 -2.84
N ALA A 224 -3.63 -3.27 -3.48
CA ALA A 224 -3.55 -3.68 -4.88
C ALA A 224 -4.94 -3.74 -5.53
N VAL A 225 -4.96 -3.54 -6.85
CA VAL A 225 -6.13 -3.76 -7.72
C VAL A 225 -5.83 -4.96 -8.59
N VAL A 226 -6.64 -6.01 -8.52
CA VAL A 226 -6.42 -7.27 -9.23
C VAL A 226 -7.12 -7.31 -10.58
N GLU A 227 -6.78 -8.27 -11.44
CA GLU A 227 -7.21 -8.25 -12.86
C GLU A 227 -8.72 -8.38 -13.06
N ASN A 228 -9.43 -9.04 -12.15
CA ASN A 228 -10.90 -9.11 -12.17
C ASN A 228 -11.58 -7.84 -11.63
N GLY A 229 -10.83 -6.76 -11.38
CA GLY A 229 -11.33 -5.52 -10.79
C GLY A 229 -11.50 -5.58 -9.27
N GLY A 230 -11.20 -6.71 -8.63
CA GLY A 230 -11.20 -6.86 -7.19
C GLY A 230 -10.16 -5.95 -6.50
N ILE A 231 -10.44 -5.61 -5.25
CA ILE A 231 -9.61 -4.72 -4.45
C ILE A 231 -9.03 -5.49 -3.27
N ILE A 232 -7.72 -5.44 -3.13
CA ILE A 232 -7.00 -5.93 -1.97
C ILE A 232 -6.73 -4.73 -1.06
N ASN A 233 -7.26 -4.79 0.16
CA ASN A 233 -7.06 -3.78 1.19
C ASN A 233 -7.07 -4.43 2.59
N THR A 234 -6.89 -3.63 3.63
CA THR A 234 -6.90 -4.08 5.03
C THR A 234 -8.17 -4.89 5.37
N VAL A 235 -8.01 -5.92 6.20
CA VAL A 235 -9.09 -6.76 6.73
C VAL A 235 -10.20 -5.91 7.34
N GLY A 236 -11.46 -6.19 6.99
CA GLY A 236 -12.61 -5.34 7.34
C GLY A 236 -13.18 -4.56 6.15
N THR A 237 -12.37 -4.28 5.13
CA THR A 237 -12.85 -3.58 3.92
C THR A 237 -13.95 -4.37 3.20
N TYR A 238 -13.81 -5.69 3.11
CA TYR A 238 -14.77 -6.53 2.39
C TYR A 238 -16.15 -6.57 3.07
N GLN A 239 -16.21 -6.72 4.40
CA GLN A 239 -17.48 -6.66 5.14
C GLN A 239 -18.12 -5.28 5.04
N MET A 240 -17.33 -4.20 5.08
CA MET A 240 -17.83 -2.83 4.93
C MET A 240 -18.45 -2.63 3.54
N ALA A 241 -17.78 -3.09 2.49
CA ALA A 241 -18.28 -3.00 1.12
C ALA A 241 -19.55 -3.84 0.92
N MET A 242 -19.64 -5.04 1.53
CA MET A 242 -20.84 -5.88 1.51
C MET A 242 -22.05 -5.17 2.14
N VAL A 243 -21.87 -4.60 3.34
CA VAL A 243 -22.93 -3.87 4.04
C VAL A 243 -23.36 -2.63 3.27
N ALA A 244 -22.39 -1.87 2.72
CA ALA A 244 -22.66 -0.70 1.88
C ALA A 244 -23.46 -1.10 0.62
N SER A 245 -23.07 -2.18 -0.05
CA SER A 245 -23.78 -2.69 -1.22
C SER A 245 -25.21 -3.12 -0.89
N LEU A 246 -25.44 -3.75 0.26
CA LEU A 246 -26.78 -4.17 0.69
C LEU A 246 -27.70 -2.97 0.94
N LEU A 247 -27.16 -1.88 1.48
CA LEU A 247 -27.87 -0.63 1.78
C LEU A 247 -27.79 0.41 0.65
N ASN A 248 -27.38 0.00 -0.55
CA ASN A 248 -27.25 0.85 -1.74
C ASN A 248 -26.38 2.10 -1.54
N LYS A 249 -25.36 2.01 -0.68
CA LYS A 249 -24.39 3.09 -0.47
C LYS A 249 -23.22 2.93 -1.46
N PRO A 250 -22.84 3.97 -2.21
CA PRO A 250 -21.74 3.89 -3.17
C PRO A 250 -20.40 3.66 -2.47
N VAL A 251 -19.59 2.77 -3.04
CA VAL A 251 -18.24 2.43 -2.56
C VAL A 251 -17.21 2.91 -3.57
N TYR A 252 -16.37 3.85 -3.15
CA TYR A 252 -15.28 4.39 -3.96
C TYR A 252 -13.93 3.93 -3.44
N VAL A 253 -13.02 3.69 -4.38
CA VAL A 253 -11.67 3.22 -4.07
C VAL A 253 -10.66 4.16 -4.72
N ALA A 254 -9.85 4.81 -3.90
CA ALA A 254 -8.76 5.65 -4.34
C ALA A 254 -7.47 4.82 -4.42
N ALA A 255 -6.94 4.63 -5.63
CA ALA A 255 -5.74 3.84 -5.86
C ALA A 255 -4.85 4.46 -6.95
N GLU A 256 -3.54 4.43 -6.73
CA GLU A 256 -2.57 4.80 -7.76
C GLU A 256 -2.42 3.71 -8.83
N SER A 257 -2.16 4.10 -10.08
CA SER A 257 -2.09 3.17 -11.23
C SER A 257 -1.03 2.08 -11.10
N TYR A 258 0.04 2.33 -10.33
CA TYR A 258 1.09 1.35 -10.09
C TYR A 258 0.69 0.24 -9.08
N LYS A 259 -0.51 0.31 -8.49
CA LYS A 259 -1.06 -0.74 -7.61
C LYS A 259 -1.85 -1.80 -8.37
N PHE A 260 -1.99 -1.67 -9.69
CA PHE A 260 -2.62 -2.68 -10.53
C PHE A 260 -1.68 -3.89 -10.64
N SER A 261 -2.13 -5.03 -10.14
CA SER A 261 -1.38 -6.26 -10.01
C SER A 261 -1.97 -7.35 -10.90
N ARG A 262 -1.12 -8.20 -11.48
CA ARG A 262 -1.57 -9.37 -12.27
C ARG A 262 -1.83 -10.59 -11.40
N LEU A 263 -2.69 -10.38 -10.41
CA LEU A 263 -3.24 -11.45 -9.59
C LEU A 263 -4.68 -11.68 -10.04
N PHE A 264 -5.12 -12.94 -10.04
CA PHE A 264 -6.50 -13.32 -10.35
C PHE A 264 -7.05 -14.20 -9.21
N PRO A 265 -7.36 -13.62 -8.04
CA PRO A 265 -7.95 -14.38 -6.94
C PRO A 265 -9.40 -14.72 -7.27
N LEU A 266 -9.78 -15.98 -7.06
CA LEU A 266 -11.16 -16.46 -7.18
C LEU A 266 -11.92 -16.28 -5.86
N SER A 267 -11.19 -16.26 -4.75
CA SER A 267 -11.74 -16.11 -3.42
C SER A 267 -10.75 -15.43 -2.47
N GLN A 268 -11.24 -15.04 -1.28
CA GLN A 268 -10.38 -14.58 -0.19
C GLN A 268 -9.33 -15.62 0.25
N LYS A 269 -9.45 -16.88 -0.19
CA LYS A 269 -8.48 -17.94 0.13
C LYS A 269 -7.20 -17.84 -0.70
N ASP A 270 -7.26 -17.20 -1.85
CA ASP A 270 -6.14 -17.10 -2.80
C ASP A 270 -5.17 -15.98 -2.42
N ILE A 271 -5.59 -15.09 -1.50
CA ILE A 271 -4.75 -14.05 -0.93
C ILE A 271 -3.89 -14.65 0.19
N LYS A 272 -2.58 -14.72 -0.06
CA LYS A 272 -1.59 -15.36 0.83
C LYS A 272 -1.47 -14.74 2.24
N GLN A 273 -2.02 -13.54 2.47
CA GLN A 273 -1.93 -12.77 3.72
C GLN A 273 -2.83 -13.29 4.88
N ARG A 274 -2.89 -14.59 5.14
CA ARG A 274 -3.69 -15.11 6.28
C ARG A 274 -2.99 -15.03 7.63
N ASN A 275 -1.68 -14.86 7.66
CA ASN A 275 -0.90 -14.96 8.91
C ASN A 275 -1.11 -13.76 9.86
N HIS A 276 -1.79 -12.70 9.43
CA HIS A 276 -2.13 -11.54 10.26
C HIS A 276 -3.57 -11.53 10.80
N VAL A 277 -4.42 -12.46 10.37
CA VAL A 277 -5.53 -12.86 11.24
C VAL A 277 -4.83 -13.70 12.29
N GLU A 278 -4.34 -13.05 13.37
CA GLU A 278 -4.00 -13.78 14.59
C GLU A 278 -5.17 -14.73 14.81
N LYS A 279 -4.94 -16.04 14.61
CA LYS A 279 -5.97 -17.01 14.94
C LYS A 279 -6.31 -16.66 16.38
N PRO A 280 -7.56 -16.26 16.69
CA PRO A 280 -7.88 -15.88 18.05
C PRO A 280 -7.41 -17.04 18.92
N PRO A 281 -6.69 -16.74 20.03
CA PRO A 281 -6.11 -17.79 20.85
C PRO A 281 -7.21 -18.81 21.13
N ILE A 282 -6.97 -20.06 20.72
CA ILE A 282 -7.93 -21.13 20.93
C ILE A 282 -8.10 -21.19 22.44
N LEU A 283 -9.26 -20.75 22.93
CA LEU A 283 -9.55 -20.79 24.35
C LEU A 283 -9.38 -22.24 24.79
N PRO A 284 -8.48 -22.56 25.74
CA PRO A 284 -8.37 -23.92 26.24
C PRO A 284 -9.75 -24.35 26.74
N LYS A 285 -10.09 -25.65 26.62
CA LYS A 285 -11.42 -26.19 27.01
C LYS A 285 -11.87 -25.84 28.44
N ARG A 286 -10.94 -25.36 29.29
CA ARG A 286 -11.16 -24.94 30.68
C ARG A 286 -10.89 -23.45 30.95
N ALA A 287 -10.73 -22.62 29.91
CA ALA A 287 -10.57 -21.18 30.10
C ALA A 287 -11.83 -20.60 30.74
N LYS A 288 -11.69 -20.01 31.94
CA LYS A 288 -12.73 -19.14 32.48
C LYS A 288 -12.70 -17.86 31.64
N LEU A 289 -13.75 -17.65 30.84
CA LEU A 289 -13.96 -16.38 30.16
C LEU A 289 -14.01 -15.28 31.24
N PRO A 290 -13.35 -14.12 31.02
CA PRO A 290 -13.58 -12.97 31.87
C PRO A 290 -15.07 -12.64 31.83
N LYS A 291 -15.66 -12.46 33.02
CA LYS A 291 -17.05 -12.02 33.17
C LYS A 291 -17.20 -10.59 32.71
#